data_AF-A0A920YLH6-F1
#
_entry.id   AF-A0A920YLH6-F1
#
_cell.length_a   1.000
_cell.length_b   1.000
_cell.length_c   1.000
_cell.angle_alpha   90.00
_cell.angle_beta   90.00
_cell.angle_gamma   90.00
#
_symmetry.space_group_name_H-M   'P 1'
#
loop_
_entity.id
_entity.type
_entity.pdbx_description
1 polymer ?
#
loop_
_entity_poly.entity_id
_entity_poly.type
_entity_poly.pdbx_seq_one_letter_code
_entity_poly.pdbx_strand_id
1 'polypeptide(L)'
;MGLELKKCVLCDGEIEGKIIDWTVEIDGNSYVIPDVPVMECRECGEKYLNPEASRYIDHQLEEMRNGGPELEVRVREIRLAKHKTQEEVARAMGFSVSRLSEIEHNKKTPSVLLALRLARVLGCDVNELYRLRPHTKEGLRQQSSKGVKTSGER
;
A
#
# COMPACT_ATOMS: atom_id res chain seq x y z
N MET A 1 22.58 9.81 -21.86
CA MET A 1 23.23 11.12 -21.70
C MET A 1 22.71 11.75 -20.43
N GLY A 2 23.52 11.73 -19.36
CA GLY A 2 23.17 12.31 -18.06
C GLY A 2 23.20 13.84 -18.11
N LEU A 3 22.36 14.47 -17.31
CA LEU A 3 22.39 15.92 -17.11
C LEU A 3 23.67 16.29 -16.34
N GLU A 4 24.70 16.78 -17.05
CA GLU A 4 25.86 17.43 -16.43
C GLU A 4 25.51 18.88 -16.05
N LEU A 5 24.73 19.04 -14.99
CA LEU A 5 24.45 20.34 -14.39
C LEU A 5 25.70 20.84 -13.67
N LYS A 6 26.37 21.85 -14.25
CA LYS A 6 27.56 22.49 -13.66
C LYS A 6 27.23 23.65 -12.71
N LYS A 7 25.99 24.13 -12.74
CA LYS A 7 25.49 25.25 -11.91
C LYS A 7 24.05 25.02 -11.49
N CYS A 8 23.70 25.50 -10.30
CA CYS A 8 22.36 25.45 -9.74
C CYS A 8 21.38 26.28 -10.58
N VAL A 9 20.27 25.69 -11.00
CA VAL A 9 19.24 26.40 -11.79
C VAL A 9 18.40 27.38 -10.96
N LEU A 10 18.55 27.37 -9.62
CA LEU A 10 17.82 28.27 -8.71
C LEU A 10 18.66 29.47 -8.25
N CYS A 11 19.96 29.30 -8.03
CA CYS A 11 20.81 30.35 -7.45
C CYS A 11 22.17 30.54 -8.15
N ASP A 12 22.42 29.85 -9.28
CA ASP A 12 23.69 29.85 -10.02
C ASP A 12 24.93 29.34 -9.26
N GLY A 13 24.74 28.83 -8.04
CA GLY A 13 25.78 28.25 -7.18
C GLY A 13 26.41 26.95 -7.71
N GLU A 14 27.52 26.54 -7.10
CA GLU A 14 28.23 25.31 -7.43
C GLU A 14 27.46 24.07 -7.00
N ILE A 15 27.43 23.06 -7.87
CA ILE A 15 26.79 21.78 -7.58
C ILE A 15 27.86 20.72 -7.33
N GLU A 16 27.67 19.93 -6.27
CA GLU A 16 28.52 18.79 -5.92
C GLU A 16 27.72 17.49 -5.81
N GLY A 17 28.35 16.36 -6.15
CA GLY A 17 27.74 15.04 -5.97
C GLY A 17 27.82 14.60 -4.50
N LYS A 18 26.71 14.11 -3.96
CA LYS A 18 26.59 13.52 -2.61
C LYS A 18 25.81 12.21 -2.65
N ILE A 19 26.04 11.37 -1.66
CA ILE A 19 25.19 10.22 -1.36
C ILE A 19 24.45 10.55 -0.06
N ILE A 20 23.13 10.44 -0.06
CA ILE A 20 22.29 10.81 1.09
C ILE A 20 21.19 9.79 1.34
N ASP A 21 20.64 9.83 2.55
CA ASP A 21 19.37 9.19 2.86
C ASP A 21 18.22 10.09 2.41
N TRP A 22 17.46 9.63 1.43
CA TRP A 22 16.36 10.38 0.83
C TRP A 22 15.04 10.03 1.53
N THR A 23 14.36 11.02 2.09
CA THR A 23 13.07 10.82 2.76
C THR A 23 11.91 11.19 1.85
N VAL A 24 10.93 10.29 1.71
CA VAL A 24 9.72 10.48 0.90
C VAL A 24 8.49 10.30 1.78
N GLU A 25 7.55 11.24 1.70
CA GLU A 25 6.26 11.12 2.36
C GLU A 25 5.17 10.78 1.34
N ILE A 26 4.55 9.60 1.48
CA ILE A 26 3.45 9.12 0.63
C ILE A 26 2.33 8.59 1.52
N ASP A 27 1.11 9.06 1.30
CA ASP A 27 -0.10 8.64 2.02
C ASP A 27 0.04 8.75 3.55
N GLY A 28 0.79 9.75 4.04
CA GLY A 28 1.07 9.96 5.47
C GLY A 28 2.15 9.05 6.06
N ASN A 29 2.79 8.20 5.25
CA ASN A 29 3.93 7.37 5.66
C ASN A 29 5.24 7.99 5.18
N SER A 30 6.26 7.96 6.03
CA SER A 30 7.62 8.42 5.71
C SER A 30 8.51 7.23 5.40
N TYR A 31 9.12 7.22 4.21
CA TYR A 31 10.05 6.20 3.74
C TYR A 31 11.44 6.82 3.66
N VAL A 32 12.44 6.15 4.25
CA VAL A 32 13.85 6.56 4.16
C VAL A 32 14.53 5.61 3.18
N ILE A 33 14.92 6.13 2.02
CA ILE A 33 15.66 5.42 1.00
C ILE A 33 17.14 5.71 1.20
N PRO A 34 17.96 4.73 1.59
CA PRO A 34 19.38 4.94 1.82
C PRO A 34 20.15 5.11 0.51
N ASP A 35 21.35 5.66 0.60
CA ASP A 35 22.37 5.62 -0.45
C ASP A 35 21.96 6.22 -1.81
N VAL A 36 21.15 7.28 -1.80
CA VAL A 36 20.69 7.94 -3.03
C VAL A 36 21.76 8.92 -3.54
N PRO A 37 22.31 8.74 -4.75
CA PRO A 37 23.22 9.70 -5.35
C PRO A 37 22.44 10.93 -5.83
N VAL A 38 22.80 12.10 -5.30
CA VAL A 38 22.21 13.39 -5.64
C VAL A 38 23.28 14.40 -6.04
N MET A 39 22.89 15.38 -6.82
CA MET A 39 23.68 16.58 -7.07
C MET A 39 23.11 17.70 -6.21
N GLU A 40 23.86 18.19 -5.23
CA GLU A 40 23.40 19.20 -4.26
C GLU A 40 24.15 20.53 -4.47
N CYS A 41 23.41 21.64 -4.49
CA CYS A 41 24.01 22.97 -4.52
C CYS A 41 24.65 23.32 -3.17
N ARG A 42 25.90 23.79 -3.19
CA ARG A 42 26.66 24.16 -1.98
C ARG A 42 26.11 25.36 -1.24
N GLU A 43 25.43 26.25 -1.94
CA GLU A 43 24.99 27.55 -1.43
C GLU A 43 23.55 27.51 -0.91
N CYS A 44 22.62 26.92 -1.67
CA CYS A 44 21.21 26.87 -1.29
C CYS A 44 20.71 25.49 -0.83
N GLY A 45 21.49 24.42 -1.04
CA GLY A 45 21.11 23.06 -0.66
C GLY A 45 20.10 22.37 -1.58
N GLU A 46 19.79 22.96 -2.74
CA GLU A 46 18.89 22.36 -3.73
C GLU A 46 19.44 21.02 -4.23
N LYS A 47 18.59 19.99 -4.31
CA LYS A 47 18.98 18.62 -4.70
C LYS A 47 18.40 18.26 -6.05
N TYR A 48 19.27 17.83 -6.95
CA TYR A 48 18.92 17.35 -8.28
C TYR A 48 19.16 15.84 -8.36
N LEU A 49 18.13 15.12 -8.84
CA LEU A 49 18.20 13.70 -9.12
C LEU A 49 18.53 13.48 -10.60
N ASN A 50 19.36 12.48 -10.87
CA ASN A 50 19.53 11.98 -12.23
C ASN A 50 18.52 10.84 -12.50
N PRO A 51 18.31 10.44 -13.77
CA PRO A 51 17.35 9.39 -14.09
C PRO A 51 17.63 8.03 -13.43
N GLU A 52 18.87 7.74 -13.05
CA GLU A 52 19.23 6.50 -12.36
C GLU A 52 18.82 6.55 -10.88
N ALA A 53 19.11 7.66 -10.20
CA ALA A 53 18.69 7.92 -8.83
C ALA A 53 17.16 7.92 -8.70
N SER A 54 16.43 8.56 -9.62
CA SER A 54 14.97 8.52 -9.65
C SER A 54 14.44 7.09 -9.77
N ARG A 55 14.98 6.29 -10.72
CA ARG A 55 14.57 4.88 -10.87
C ARG A 55 14.88 4.04 -9.65
N TYR A 56 16.01 4.29 -8.99
CA TYR A 56 16.38 3.61 -7.76
C TYR A 56 15.40 3.93 -6.63
N ILE A 57 15.06 5.20 -6.42
CA ILE A 57 14.05 5.63 -5.44
C ILE A 57 12.70 4.96 -5.74
N ASP A 58 12.24 5.00 -6.99
CA ASP A 58 10.97 4.40 -7.40
C ASP A 58 10.93 2.90 -7.07
N HIS A 59 12.00 2.16 -7.42
CA HIS A 59 12.12 0.73 -7.10
C HIS A 59 12.10 0.46 -5.59
N GLN A 60 12.87 1.23 -4.80
CA GLN A 60 12.91 1.07 -3.35
C GLN A 60 11.56 1.37 -2.72
N LEU A 61 10.86 2.42 -3.17
CA LEU A 61 9.52 2.74 -2.72
C LEU A 61 8.51 1.65 -3.05
N GLU A 62 8.58 1.06 -4.25
CA GLU A 62 7.73 -0.08 -4.61
C GLU A 62 7.99 -1.28 -3.69
N GLU A 63 9.24 -1.63 -3.42
CA GLU A 63 9.58 -2.73 -2.52
C GLU A 63 9.13 -2.46 -1.07
N MET A 64 9.32 -1.24 -0.57
CA MET A 64 8.94 -0.86 0.79
C MET A 64 7.42 -0.74 0.97
N ARG A 65 6.70 -0.15 0.00
CA ARG A 65 5.23 -0.09 0.02
C ARG A 65 4.61 -1.48 -0.06
N ASN A 66 5.22 -2.36 -0.85
CA ASN A 66 4.73 -3.72 -0.98
C ASN A 66 5.14 -4.57 0.24
N GLY A 67 6.30 -4.35 0.88
CA GLY A 67 6.81 -5.17 1.98
C GLY A 67 6.09 -5.06 3.34
N GLY A 68 5.14 -4.14 3.50
CA GLY A 68 4.38 -3.96 4.75
C GLY A 68 3.41 -5.13 5.03
N PRO A 69 3.08 -5.42 6.30
CA PRO A 69 2.10 -6.46 6.60
C PRO A 69 0.73 -6.10 6.02
N GLU A 70 0.10 -7.05 5.31
CA GLU A 70 -1.23 -6.87 4.73
C GLU A 70 -2.31 -7.24 5.76
N LEU A 71 -3.33 -6.39 5.89
CA LEU A 71 -4.47 -6.65 6.76
C LEU A 71 -5.41 -7.66 6.11
N GLU A 72 -5.48 -8.87 6.66
CA GLU A 72 -6.44 -9.90 6.29
C GLU A 72 -7.70 -9.85 7.16
N VAL A 73 -8.88 -9.89 6.53
CA VAL A 73 -10.20 -10.02 7.16
C VAL A 73 -10.59 -11.50 7.27
N ARG A 74 -10.93 -11.94 8.48
CA ARG A 74 -11.23 -13.35 8.84
C ARG A 74 -12.71 -13.65 9.04
N VAL A 75 -13.59 -12.75 8.60
CA VAL A 75 -15.06 -12.86 8.76
C VAL A 75 -15.60 -14.19 8.24
N ARG A 76 -15.09 -14.68 7.09
CA ARG A 76 -15.53 -15.97 6.51
C ARG A 76 -15.19 -17.16 7.40
N GLU A 77 -13.94 -17.22 7.88
CA GLU A 77 -13.47 -18.31 8.75
C GLU A 77 -14.33 -18.37 10.02
N ILE A 78 -14.53 -17.22 10.66
CA ILE A 78 -15.32 -17.12 11.90
C ILE A 78 -16.79 -17.47 11.63
N ARG A 79 -17.38 -16.96 10.55
CA ARG A 79 -18.77 -17.27 10.20
C ARG A 79 -18.99 -18.77 10.02
N LEU A 80 -18.09 -19.45 9.31
CA LEU A 80 -18.17 -20.89 9.09
C LEU A 80 -17.98 -21.67 10.40
N ALA A 81 -17.05 -21.24 11.26
CA ALA A 81 -16.85 -21.83 12.58
C ALA A 81 -18.07 -21.67 13.51
N LYS A 82 -18.90 -20.64 13.28
CA LYS A 82 -20.17 -20.39 13.98
C LYS A 82 -21.38 -21.03 13.28
N HIS A 83 -21.15 -21.83 12.24
CA HIS A 83 -22.19 -22.51 11.45
C HIS A 83 -23.26 -21.57 10.88
N LYS A 84 -22.88 -20.35 10.48
CA LYS A 84 -23.79 -19.35 9.90
C LYS A 84 -23.66 -19.24 8.38
N THR A 85 -24.75 -19.00 7.67
CA THR A 85 -24.72 -18.68 6.23
C THR A 85 -24.42 -17.21 5.98
N GLN A 86 -24.03 -16.85 4.75
CA GLN A 86 -23.84 -15.44 4.39
C GLN A 86 -25.14 -14.66 4.47
N GLU A 87 -26.26 -15.26 4.09
CA GLU A 87 -27.61 -14.68 4.17
C GLU A 87 -27.98 -14.33 5.61
N GLU A 88 -27.70 -15.21 6.58
CA GLU A 88 -28.01 -14.99 7.98
C GLU A 88 -27.24 -13.79 8.56
N VAL A 89 -25.92 -13.74 8.30
CA VAL A 89 -25.07 -12.65 8.80
C VAL A 89 -25.39 -11.33 8.07
N ALA A 90 -25.59 -11.37 6.76
CA ALA A 90 -25.96 -10.19 5.98
C ALA A 90 -27.30 -9.62 6.46
N ARG A 91 -28.30 -10.48 6.68
CA ARG A 91 -29.61 -10.06 7.22
C ARG A 91 -29.48 -9.42 8.60
N ALA A 92 -28.72 -10.03 9.51
CA ALA A 92 -28.47 -9.48 10.84
C ALA A 92 -27.71 -8.13 10.82
N MET A 93 -26.85 -7.94 9.82
CA MET A 93 -26.13 -6.68 9.61
C MET A 93 -26.95 -5.61 8.88
N GLY A 94 -28.06 -5.97 8.24
CA GLY A 94 -28.80 -5.10 7.32
C GLY A 94 -28.05 -4.85 6.01
N PHE A 95 -27.28 -5.84 5.54
CA PHE A 95 -26.49 -5.80 4.32
C PHE A 95 -27.09 -6.68 3.21
N SER A 96 -26.68 -6.39 1.97
CA SER A 96 -26.79 -7.38 0.91
C SER A 96 -25.76 -8.50 1.14
N VAL A 97 -26.10 -9.72 0.69
CA VAL A 97 -25.17 -10.87 0.71
C VAL A 97 -23.89 -10.54 -0.06
N SER A 98 -24.01 -9.80 -1.18
CA SER A 98 -22.87 -9.33 -1.97
C SER A 98 -21.89 -8.47 -1.16
N ARG A 99 -22.38 -7.53 -0.33
CA ARG A 99 -21.51 -6.71 0.52
C ARG A 99 -20.75 -7.56 1.54
N LEU A 100 -21.41 -8.55 2.15
CA LEU A 100 -20.74 -9.48 3.05
C LEU A 100 -19.68 -10.31 2.30
N SER A 101 -19.99 -10.77 1.09
CA SER A 101 -19.04 -11.49 0.25
C SER A 101 -17.82 -10.64 -0.10
N GLU A 102 -17.96 -9.35 -0.41
CA GLU A 102 -16.82 -8.45 -0.65
C GLU A 102 -15.91 -8.34 0.59
N ILE A 103 -16.49 -8.26 1.78
CA ILE A 103 -15.75 -8.25 3.05
C ILE A 103 -15.01 -9.57 3.26
N GLU A 104 -15.69 -10.70 3.03
CA GLU A 104 -15.12 -12.05 3.20
C GLU A 104 -13.98 -12.38 2.23
N HIS A 105 -13.84 -11.61 1.15
CA HIS A 105 -12.79 -11.79 0.14
C HIS A 105 -11.76 -10.65 0.13
N ASN A 106 -11.63 -9.89 1.23
CA ASN A 106 -10.68 -8.77 1.37
C ASN A 106 -10.83 -7.65 0.31
N LYS A 107 -11.95 -7.60 -0.42
CA LYS A 107 -12.22 -6.52 -1.39
C LYS A 107 -12.64 -5.23 -0.68
N LYS A 108 -13.17 -5.35 0.53
CA LYS A 108 -13.57 -4.23 1.39
C LYS A 108 -13.20 -4.50 2.83
N THR A 109 -12.38 -3.63 3.40
CA THR A 109 -12.10 -3.62 4.84
C THR A 109 -13.26 -2.96 5.58
N PRO A 110 -13.93 -3.64 6.54
CA PRO A 110 -14.95 -3.00 7.35
C PRO A 110 -14.37 -1.85 8.17
N SER A 111 -15.06 -0.71 8.23
CA SER A 111 -14.72 0.34 9.20
C SER A 111 -14.91 -0.17 10.63
N VAL A 112 -14.30 0.49 11.61
CA VAL A 112 -14.34 0.07 13.03
C VAL A 112 -15.77 -0.18 13.52
N LEU A 113 -16.71 0.71 13.21
CA LEU A 113 -18.12 0.52 13.57
C LEU A 113 -18.73 -0.76 12.96
N LEU A 114 -18.40 -1.05 11.70
CA LEU A 114 -18.90 -2.26 11.03
C LEU A 114 -18.23 -3.52 11.60
N ALA A 115 -16.94 -3.46 11.91
CA ALA A 115 -16.20 -4.54 12.53
C ALA A 115 -16.80 -4.90 13.90
N LEU A 116 -17.07 -3.90 14.75
CA LEU A 116 -17.70 -4.09 16.05
C LEU A 116 -19.10 -4.71 15.94
N ARG A 117 -19.88 -4.29 14.94
CA ARG A 117 -21.21 -4.89 14.67
C ARG A 117 -21.10 -6.33 14.19
N LEU A 118 -20.15 -6.62 13.28
CA LEU A 118 -19.88 -7.98 12.81
C LEU A 118 -19.45 -8.89 13.96
N ALA A 119 -18.53 -8.42 14.82
CA ALA A 119 -18.06 -9.16 15.99
C ALA A 119 -19.21 -9.55 16.92
N ARG A 120 -20.16 -8.61 17.15
CA ARG A 120 -21.38 -8.86 17.93
C ARG A 120 -22.30 -9.90 17.27
N VAL A 121 -22.54 -9.81 15.96
CA VAL A 121 -23.39 -10.76 15.20
C VAL A 121 -22.77 -12.16 15.15
N LEU A 122 -21.44 -12.23 15.08
CA LEU A 122 -20.68 -13.48 15.02
C LEU A 122 -20.35 -14.06 16.40
N GLY A 123 -20.51 -13.29 17.48
CA GLY A 123 -20.19 -13.70 18.84
C GLY A 123 -18.71 -14.03 19.01
N CYS A 124 -17.84 -13.11 18.62
CA CYS A 124 -16.38 -13.19 18.73
C CYS A 124 -15.80 -11.83 19.17
N ASP A 125 -14.54 -11.82 19.60
CA ASP A 125 -13.82 -10.58 19.83
C ASP A 125 -13.50 -9.88 18.50
N VAL A 126 -13.55 -8.54 18.48
CA VAL A 126 -13.29 -7.78 17.25
C VAL A 126 -11.87 -7.98 16.71
N ASN A 127 -10.90 -8.26 17.58
CA ASN A 127 -9.53 -8.54 17.17
C ASN A 127 -9.42 -9.86 16.41
N GLU A 128 -10.33 -10.81 16.62
CA GLU A 128 -10.34 -12.08 15.88
C GLU A 128 -10.69 -11.89 14.40
N LEU A 129 -11.42 -10.82 14.07
CA LEU A 129 -11.86 -10.50 12.71
C LEU A 129 -10.69 -10.14 11.77
N TYR A 130 -9.50 -9.90 12.29
CA TYR A 130 -8.36 -9.44 11.51
C TYR A 130 -7.08 -10.23 11.82
N ARG A 131 -6.18 -10.28 10.85
CA ARG A 131 -4.81 -10.80 11.01
C ARG A 131 -3.87 -9.99 10.14
N LEU A 132 -2.67 -9.70 10.63
CA LEU A 132 -1.58 -9.20 9.78
C LEU A 132 -0.90 -10.37 9.10
N ARG A 133 -0.95 -10.42 7.77
CA ARG A 133 -0.15 -11.36 6.98
C ARG A 133 1.18 -10.71 6.62
N PRO A 134 2.32 -11.40 6.80
CA PRO A 134 3.57 -10.93 6.25
C PRO A 134 3.46 -10.90 4.72
N HIS A 135 3.92 -9.81 4.09
CA HIS A 135 3.93 -9.72 2.65
C HIS A 135 5.08 -10.56 2.09
N THR A 136 4.76 -11.76 1.59
CA THR A 136 5.71 -12.59 0.85
C THR A 136 5.43 -12.49 -0.65
N LYS A 137 6.50 -12.45 -1.47
CA LYS A 137 6.44 -12.35 -2.94
C LYS A 137 5.60 -13.47 -3.61
N GLU A 138 5.19 -14.50 -2.87
CA GLU A 138 4.39 -15.65 -3.34
C GLU A 138 2.87 -15.36 -3.41
N GLY A 139 2.36 -14.35 -2.68
CA GLY A 139 0.92 -14.02 -2.62
C GLY A 139 0.35 -13.35 -3.88
N LEU A 140 1.17 -12.61 -4.63
CA LEU A 140 0.74 -11.86 -5.82
C LEU A 140 0.30 -12.76 -6.98
N ARG A 141 0.84 -13.98 -7.11
CA ARG A 141 0.49 -14.91 -8.19
C ARG A 141 -0.98 -15.32 -8.19
N GLN A 142 -1.65 -15.27 -7.04
CA GLN A 142 -3.05 -15.68 -6.92
C GLN A 142 -4.05 -14.55 -7.24
N GLN A 143 -3.60 -13.30 -7.26
CA GLN A 143 -4.47 -12.13 -7.51
C GLN A 143 -4.47 -11.67 -8.98
N SER A 144 -3.46 -12.02 -9.77
CA SER A 144 -3.34 -11.59 -11.19
C SER A 144 -4.27 -12.32 -12.18
N SER A 145 -5.15 -13.21 -11.74
CA SER A 145 -6.04 -13.98 -12.64
C SER A 145 -7.39 -13.31 -12.95
N LYS A 146 -7.63 -12.05 -12.55
CA LYS A 146 -8.88 -11.34 -12.88
C LYS A 146 -8.68 -9.93 -13.46
N GLY A 147 -8.35 -9.92 -14.76
CA GLY A 147 -9.04 -9.12 -15.77
C GLY A 147 -8.80 -7.61 -15.82
N VAL A 148 -7.75 -7.20 -16.53
CA VAL A 148 -7.71 -5.88 -17.18
C VAL A 148 -8.56 -5.98 -18.45
N LYS A 149 -9.73 -5.33 -18.45
CA LYS A 149 -10.48 -5.05 -19.66
C LYS A 149 -9.93 -3.73 -20.23
N THR A 150 -9.18 -3.82 -21.32
CA THR A 150 -8.83 -2.65 -22.15
C THR A 150 -10.07 -2.23 -22.93
N SER A 151 -10.69 -1.12 -22.53
CA SER A 151 -11.68 -0.42 -23.35
C SER A 151 -10.93 0.35 -24.44
N GLY A 152 -11.08 -0.12 -25.68
CA GLY A 152 -10.59 0.57 -26.88
C GLY A 152 -11.39 1.83 -27.18
N GLU A 153 -10.65 2.81 -27.67
CA GLU A 153 -11.07 4.16 -28.06
C GLU A 153 -11.99 4.14 -29.30
N ARG A 154 -12.80 5.18 -29.41
CA ARG A 154 -13.63 5.51 -30.57
C ARG A 154 -12.86 6.40 -31.53
#